data_AF-A0A920LFT6-F1
#
_entry.id   AF-A0A920LFT6-F1
#
_cell.length_a   1.000
_cell.length_b   1.000
_cell.length_c   1.000
_cell.angle_alpha   90.00
_cell.angle_beta   90.00
_cell.angle_gamma   90.00
#
_symmetry.space_group_name_H-M   'P 1'
#
loop_
_entity.id
_entity.type
_entity.pdbx_description
1 polymer ?
#
loop_
_entity_poly.entity_id
_entity_poly.type
_entity_poly.pdbx_seq_one_letter_code
_entity_poly.pdbx_strand_id
1 'polypeptide(L)' 'MKKLYTLFFLSIISIGFSQNSEWTYLFDGKSLDGWHQYNSDKMSDAWSIENGELVLDSNDDNASYG' A
#
# COMPACT_ATOMS: atom_id res chain seq x y z
N MET A 1 -17.54 2.36 50.76
CA MET A 1 -17.31 1.27 49.78
C MET A 1 -17.73 1.59 48.33
N LYS A 2 -18.32 2.76 48.03
CA LYS A 2 -18.76 3.13 46.66
C LYS A 2 -17.67 3.81 45.80
N LYS A 3 -16.64 4.40 46.43
CA LYS A 3 -15.53 5.12 45.74
C LYS A 3 -14.43 4.20 45.19
N LEU A 4 -14.47 2.90 45.53
CA LEU A 4 -13.48 1.91 45.09
C LEU A 4 -13.78 1.39 43.67
N TYR A 5 -15.06 1.31 43.29
CA TYR A 5 -15.48 0.86 41.96
C TYR A 5 -15.22 1.90 40.86
N THR A 6 -15.19 3.19 41.21
CA THR A 6 -14.97 4.28 40.25
C THR A 6 -13.55 4.27 39.66
N LEU A 7 -12.54 3.89 40.45
CA LEU A 7 -11.16 3.73 39.96
C LEU A 7 -10.98 2.46 39.12
N PHE A 8 -11.71 1.39 39.45
CA PHE A 8 -11.66 0.16 38.68
C PHE A 8 -12.28 0.33 37.29
N PHE A 9 -13.38 1.09 37.20
CA PHE A 9 -14.06 1.37 35.94
C PHE A 9 -13.23 2.23 34.97
N LEU A 10 -12.37 3.11 35.49
CA LEU A 10 -11.48 3.96 34.68
C LEU A 10 -10.33 3.17 34.04
N SER A 11 -9.91 2.06 34.67
CA SER A 11 -8.80 1.23 34.17
C SER A 11 -9.14 0.34 32.97
N ILE A 12 -10.44 0.09 32.72
CA ILE A 12 -10.89 -0.84 31.66
C ILE A 12 -10.90 -0.14 30.28
N ILE A 13 -10.97 1.20 30.24
CA ILE A 13 -11.07 1.98 28.98
C ILE A 13 -9.74 2.00 28.22
N SER A 14 -8.62 1.64 28.86
CA SER A 14 -7.28 1.70 28.25
C SER A 14 -6.89 0.46 27.44
N ILE A 15 -7.71 -0.59 27.40
CA ILE A 15 -7.39 -1.83 26.66
C ILE A 15 -7.98 -1.76 25.25
N GLY A 16 -7.15 -1.42 24.27
CA GLY A 16 -7.20 -2.08 22.95
C GLY A 16 -7.95 -1.37 21.83
N PHE A 17 -7.37 -0.31 21.27
CA PHE A 17 -7.46 -0.05 19.83
C PHE A 17 -6.06 -0.07 19.25
N SER A 18 -5.53 -1.28 18.99
CA SER A 18 -4.40 -1.43 18.07
C SER A 18 -4.98 -1.43 16.67
N GLN A 19 -4.82 -0.31 15.96
CA GLN A 19 -5.04 -0.26 14.53
C GLN A 19 -3.81 -0.88 13.86
N ASN A 20 -3.74 -2.22 13.82
CA ASN A 20 -2.84 -2.89 12.88
C ASN A 20 -3.40 -2.61 11.48
N SER A 21 -3.02 -1.48 10.90
CA SER A 21 -3.20 -1.28 9.47
C SER A 21 -2.29 -2.29 8.77
N GLU A 22 -2.87 -3.41 8.33
CA GLU A 22 -2.17 -4.39 7.51
C GLU A 22 -1.88 -3.75 6.16
N TRP A 23 -0.66 -3.22 6.01
CA TRP A 23 -0.19 -2.70 4.74
C TRP A 23 0.01 -3.85 3.76
N THR A 24 -0.54 -3.69 2.57
CA THR A 24 -0.28 -4.60 1.44
C THR A 24 0.69 -3.95 0.48
N TYR A 25 1.79 -4.64 0.20
CA TYR A 25 2.73 -4.22 -0.84
C TYR A 25 2.11 -4.49 -2.21
N LEU A 26 1.87 -3.42 -2.99
CA LEU A 26 1.37 -3.51 -4.37
C LEU A 26 2.49 -3.70 -5.39
N PHE A 27 3.72 -3.43 -4.97
CA PHE A 27 4.91 -3.62 -5.79
C PHE A 27 5.93 -4.39 -4.96
N ASP A 28 6.41 -5.50 -5.52
CA ASP A 28 7.34 -6.43 -4.87
C ASP A 28 8.81 -6.13 -5.22
N GLY A 29 9.07 -5.14 -6.09
CA GLY A 29 10.40 -4.79 -6.58
C GLY A 29 10.94 -5.74 -7.66
N LYS A 30 10.14 -6.67 -8.18
CA LYS A 30 10.63 -7.80 -9.00
C LYS A 30 9.72 -8.17 -10.16
N SER A 31 8.41 -7.95 -10.04
CA SER A 31 7.42 -8.31 -11.04
C SER A 31 6.44 -7.16 -11.31
N LEU A 32 5.82 -7.20 -12.49
CA LEU A 32 4.70 -6.34 -12.88
C LEU A 32 3.37 -7.06 -12.61
N ASP A 33 3.35 -8.01 -11.68
CA ASP A 33 2.15 -8.76 -11.34
C ASP A 33 1.10 -7.81 -10.74
N GLY A 34 -0.10 -7.84 -11.30
CA GLY A 34 -1.18 -6.91 -10.94
C GLY A 34 -1.10 -5.54 -11.62
N TRP A 35 -0.08 -5.27 -12.45
CA TRP A 35 0.04 -4.05 -13.24
C TRP A 35 -0.41 -4.27 -14.68
N HIS A 36 -1.00 -3.22 -15.26
CA HIS A 36 -1.39 -3.17 -16.67
C HIS A 36 -1.44 -1.72 -17.14
N GLN A 37 -1.38 -1.51 -18.46
CA GLN A 37 -1.55 -0.19 -19.05
C GLN A 37 -3.01 0.28 -18.91
N TYR A 38 -3.23 1.59 -18.76
CA TYR A 38 -4.58 2.14 -18.81
C TYR A 38 -5.36 1.68 -20.06
N ASN A 39 -6.62 1.27 -19.85
CA ASN A 39 -7.51 0.77 -20.91
C ASN A 39 -6.98 -0.47 -21.66
N SER A 40 -6.14 -1.28 -21.01
CA SER A 40 -5.60 -2.54 -21.51
C SER A 40 -5.53 -3.56 -20.38
N ASP A 41 -5.70 -4.85 -20.68
CA ASP A 41 -5.50 -5.95 -19.70
C ASP A 41 -4.02 -6.38 -19.61
N LYS A 42 -3.13 -5.73 -20.36
CA LYS A 42 -1.70 -6.04 -20.43
C LYS A 42 -0.87 -4.82 -20.10
N MET A 43 0.30 -5.07 -19.50
CA MET A 43 1.34 -4.07 -19.32
C MET A 43 1.96 -3.68 -20.67
N SER A 44 2.44 -2.44 -20.78
CA SER A 44 3.14 -1.97 -21.98
C SER A 44 4.63 -2.33 -21.91
N ASP A 45 5.26 -2.44 -23.08
CA ASP A 45 6.70 -2.69 -23.19
C ASP A 45 7.56 -1.47 -22.79
N ALA A 46 6.94 -0.32 -22.49
CA ALA A 46 7.65 0.89 -22.06
C ALA A 46 8.00 0.88 -20.56
N TRP A 47 7.39 -0.03 -19.78
CA TRP A 47 7.67 -0.16 -18.36
C TRP A 47 8.57 -1.37 -18.08
N SER A 48 9.63 -1.16 -17.32
CA SER A 48 10.58 -2.18 -16.89
C SER A 48 10.78 -2.13 -15.37
N ILE A 49 11.42 -3.17 -14.83
CA ILE A 49 11.90 -3.19 -13.45
C ILE A 49 13.42 -3.23 -13.47
N GLU A 50 14.05 -2.21 -12.89
CA GLU A 50 15.50 -2.06 -12.87
C GLU A 50 15.94 -1.74 -11.44
N ASN A 51 16.84 -2.55 -10.89
CA ASN A 51 17.35 -2.39 -9.52
C ASN A 51 16.27 -2.29 -8.42
N GLY A 52 15.10 -2.90 -8.64
CA GLY A 52 13.98 -2.84 -7.71
C GLY A 52 13.08 -1.61 -7.88
N GLU A 53 13.27 -0.83 -8.93
CA GLU A 53 12.50 0.37 -9.26
C GLU A 53 11.63 0.11 -10.49
N LEU A 54 10.43 0.70 -10.51
CA LEU A 54 9.56 0.70 -11.68
C LEU A 54 10.01 1.87 -12.59
N VAL A 55 10.50 1.55 -13.78
CA VAL A 55 11.11 2.52 -14.71
C VAL A 55 10.26 2.64 -15.97
N LEU A 56 10.01 3.88 -16.39
CA LEU A 56 9.40 4.19 -17.67
C LEU A 56 10.49 4.57 -18.67
N ASP A 57 10.70 3.74 -19.68
CA ASP A 57 11.54 4.05 -20.84
C ASP A 57 10.66 4.57 -21.99
N SER A 58 10.32 5.84 -21.90
CA SER A 58 9.57 6.54 -22.95
C SER A 58 10.52 6.97 -24.07
N ASN A 59 10.47 6.26 -25.21
CA ASN A 59 11.14 6.66 -26.46
C ASN A 59 10.57 7.95 -27.10
N ASP A 60 9.49 8.48 -26.54
CA ASP A 60 8.80 9.68 -26.99
C ASP A 60 8.38 10.46 -25.74
N ASP A 61 8.92 11.66 -25.56
CA ASP A 61 8.68 12.52 -24.38
C ASP A 61 7.21 12.96 -24.24
N ASN A 62 6.38 12.65 -25.24
CA ASN A 62 4.95 12.91 -25.27
C ASN A 62 4.06 11.65 -25.18
N ALA A 63 4.64 10.44 -25.13
CA ALA A 63 3.89 9.18 -25.14
C ALA A 63 3.66 8.58 -23.74
N SER A 64 3.58 9.41 -22.70
CA SER A 64 3.15 8.95 -21.37
C SER A 64 1.63 8.75 -21.37
N TYR A 65 1.16 7.66 -21.99
CA TYR A 65 -0.19 7.14 -21.81
C TYR A 65 -0.22 6.39 -20.47
N GLY A 66 -0.25 7.15 -19.38
CA GLY A 66 -0.47 6.62 -18.04
C GLY A 66 -1.71 5.75 -17.98
#